data_AF-A0A952KBX9-F1
#
_entry.id   AF-A0A952KBX9-F1
#
_cell.length_a   1.000
_cell.length_b   1.000
_cell.length_c   1.000
_cell.angle_alpha   90.00
_cell.angle_beta   90.00
_cell.angle_gamma   90.00
#
_symmetry.space_group_name_H-M   'P 1'
#
loop_
_entity.id
_entity.type
_entity.pdbx_description
1 polymer ?
#
loop_
_entity_poly.entity_id
_entity_poly.type
_entity_poly.pdbx_seq_one_letter_code
_entity_poly.pdbx_strand_id
1 'polypeptide(L)'
;MVNRQMPFMPNHAVAPAGFFDVVVTDAEGTHTLFAPPNNKVGTADYAIGLHAASLVVDGGTLQIGIGALGDAIAQALIVRDKNNAEYRRIMAALCPHGAEGRELGGFEQGLYACSEMFVNGILKLIEAGIVRREVFDDAALQGLVNEGRVPGLAVSADTLAALIDAGRISSSLKADDLAFLQRFGVLSSKVQLAQDGALDVAGTRIDNRLSDPAVRITLQNAGGLGTRLAGGVVLHGGFFLGPTDFYEHLRNMPPEALAKIDMTRIDFINQLQGQSRLKQAQRTQGRFMNTTMMVTLLGAAVSDGL
;
A
#
# COMPACT_ATOMS: atom_id res chain seq x y z
N MET A 1 23.72 13.43 -11.49
CA MET A 1 23.76 14.59 -10.58
C MET A 1 22.96 14.26 -9.34
N VAL A 2 23.49 14.55 -8.15
CA VAL A 2 22.78 14.32 -6.88
C VAL A 2 22.06 15.61 -6.48
N ASN A 3 20.73 15.58 -6.43
CA ASN A 3 19.93 16.66 -5.83
C ASN A 3 19.55 16.28 -4.39
N ARG A 4 20.14 16.96 -3.40
CA ARG A 4 19.88 16.70 -1.97
C ARG A 4 18.47 17.08 -1.50
N GLN A 5 17.71 17.81 -2.32
CA GLN A 5 16.30 18.10 -2.05
C GLN A 5 15.37 16.94 -2.43
N MET A 6 15.81 15.96 -3.22
CA MET A 6 14.98 14.82 -3.60
C MET A 6 14.74 13.89 -2.39
N PRO A 7 13.48 13.58 -2.03
CA PRO A 7 13.20 12.59 -0.99
C PRO A 7 13.78 11.23 -1.37
N PHE A 8 14.43 10.57 -0.41
CA PHE A 8 14.83 9.18 -0.58
C PHE A 8 13.60 8.29 -0.46
N MET A 9 13.38 7.38 -1.41
CA MET A 9 12.29 6.41 -1.35
C MET A 9 12.88 4.99 -1.22
N PRO A 10 12.47 4.21 -0.21
CA PRO A 10 12.97 2.85 -0.01
C PRO A 10 12.33 1.86 -1.01
N ASN A 11 12.43 0.56 -0.72
CA ASN A 11 11.81 -0.51 -1.49
C ASN A 11 12.32 -0.55 -2.95
N HIS A 12 11.42 -0.64 -3.94
CA HIS A 12 11.81 -0.86 -5.34
C HIS A 12 12.46 0.37 -6.00
N ALA A 13 12.43 1.55 -5.37
CA ALA A 13 13.06 2.76 -5.88
C ALA A 13 14.58 2.83 -5.60
N VAL A 14 15.12 1.92 -4.79
CA VAL A 14 16.55 1.94 -4.44
C VAL A 14 17.41 1.50 -5.62
N ALA A 15 18.24 2.40 -6.13
CA ALA A 15 19.29 2.09 -7.09
C ALA A 15 20.58 1.65 -6.36
N PRO A 16 21.17 0.49 -6.69
CA PRO A 16 22.43 0.06 -6.08
C PRO A 16 23.61 0.93 -6.54
N ALA A 17 24.73 0.90 -5.80
CA ALA A 17 25.91 1.73 -6.11
C ALA A 17 26.47 1.52 -7.53
N GLY A 18 26.35 0.31 -8.08
CA GLY A 18 26.79 -0.03 -9.45
C GLY A 18 25.80 0.36 -10.56
N PHE A 19 24.70 1.04 -10.24
CA PHE A 19 23.70 1.45 -11.23
C PHE A 19 24.16 2.63 -12.10
N PHE A 20 25.04 3.50 -11.57
CA PHE A 20 25.44 4.74 -12.23
C PHE A 20 26.85 4.64 -12.80
N ASP A 21 27.04 4.98 -14.07
CA ASP A 21 28.37 5.11 -14.67
C ASP A 21 29.12 6.35 -14.17
N VAL A 22 28.39 7.44 -13.90
CA VAL A 22 28.93 8.72 -13.43
C VAL A 22 28.02 9.35 -12.38
N VAL A 23 28.61 9.79 -11.26
CA VAL A 23 27.90 10.52 -10.19
C VAL A 23 28.49 11.91 -10.03
N VAL A 24 27.68 12.93 -10.29
CA VAL A 24 28.05 14.34 -10.05
C VAL A 24 27.53 14.76 -8.67
N THR A 25 28.44 15.08 -7.76
CA THR A 25 28.16 15.38 -6.33
C THR A 25 28.36 16.85 -5.95
N ASP A 26 28.62 17.72 -6.93
CA ASP A 26 28.76 19.16 -6.73
C ASP A 26 27.52 19.74 -6.01
N ALA A 27 27.75 20.59 -5.02
CA ALA A 27 26.69 21.24 -4.26
C ALA A 27 25.83 22.14 -5.14
N GLU A 28 26.38 22.73 -6.21
CA GLU A 28 25.63 23.54 -7.18
C GLU A 28 24.54 22.72 -7.92
N GLY A 29 24.66 21.39 -7.95
CA GLY A 29 23.64 20.50 -8.52
C GLY A 29 22.35 20.39 -7.68
N THR A 30 22.37 20.84 -6.43
CA THR A 30 21.19 20.84 -5.55
C THR A 30 20.33 22.07 -5.82
N HIS A 31 19.06 21.84 -6.16
CA HIS A 31 18.12 22.90 -6.54
C HIS A 31 16.71 22.56 -6.04
N THR A 32 15.85 23.58 -5.93
CA THR A 32 14.44 23.42 -5.56
C THR A 32 13.73 22.53 -6.57
N LEU A 33 13.00 21.53 -6.06
CA LEU A 33 12.21 20.65 -6.89
C LEU A 33 11.03 21.39 -7.52
N PHE A 34 10.63 20.96 -8.70
CA PHE A 34 9.43 21.48 -9.33
C PHE A 34 8.19 21.17 -8.48
N ALA A 35 7.41 22.20 -8.18
CA ALA A 35 6.15 22.12 -7.44
C ALA A 35 5.03 22.69 -8.32
N PRO A 36 4.01 21.90 -8.68
CA PRO A 36 2.89 22.39 -9.48
C PRO A 36 2.06 23.38 -8.65
N PRO A 37 1.40 24.37 -9.30
CA PRO A 37 0.44 25.24 -8.61
C PRO A 37 -0.66 24.41 -7.96
N ASN A 38 -0.99 24.73 -6.70
CA ASN A 38 -2.13 24.12 -6.03
C ASN A 38 -3.35 25.05 -6.15
N ASN A 39 -4.23 24.74 -7.10
CA ASN A 39 -5.44 25.52 -7.35
C ASN A 39 -6.44 25.35 -6.22
N LYS A 40 -7.18 26.42 -5.91
CA LYS A 40 -8.27 26.35 -4.93
C LYS A 40 -9.35 25.36 -5.40
N VAL A 41 -9.80 24.52 -4.48
CA VAL A 41 -10.94 23.62 -4.71
C VAL A 41 -12.24 24.43 -4.81
N GLY A 42 -12.92 24.34 -5.95
CA GLY A 42 -14.20 25.01 -6.17
C GLY A 42 -15.39 24.24 -5.59
N THR A 43 -16.56 24.88 -5.52
CA THR A 43 -17.79 24.24 -5.04
C THR A 43 -18.19 23.03 -5.90
N ALA A 44 -17.99 23.12 -7.23
CA ALA A 44 -18.26 22.01 -8.14
C ALA A 44 -17.32 20.83 -7.87
N ASP A 45 -16.02 21.08 -7.68
CA ASP A 45 -15.04 20.04 -7.34
C ASP A 45 -15.39 19.35 -6.02
N TYR A 46 -15.80 20.11 -5.00
CA TYR A 46 -16.26 19.54 -3.73
C TYR A 46 -17.49 18.65 -3.92
N ALA A 47 -18.49 19.08 -4.70
CA ALA A 47 -19.67 18.27 -4.98
C ALA A 47 -19.31 16.96 -5.71
N ILE A 48 -18.44 17.03 -6.72
CA ILE A 48 -17.94 15.84 -7.43
C ILE A 48 -17.15 14.95 -6.47
N GLY A 49 -16.27 15.53 -5.64
CA GLY A 49 -15.46 14.82 -4.65
C GLY A 49 -16.31 14.07 -3.62
N LEU A 50 -17.40 14.67 -3.15
CA LEU A 50 -18.37 14.03 -2.25
C LEU A 50 -19.09 12.85 -2.92
N HIS A 51 -19.55 13.03 -4.16
CA HIS A 51 -20.15 11.92 -4.92
C HIS A 51 -19.15 10.81 -5.18
N ALA A 52 -17.92 11.13 -5.55
CA ALA A 52 -16.87 10.15 -5.81
C ALA A 52 -16.45 9.41 -4.53
N ALA A 53 -16.27 10.12 -3.40
CA ALA A 53 -15.97 9.52 -2.11
C ALA A 53 -17.08 8.55 -1.64
N SER A 54 -18.33 8.80 -2.02
CA SER A 54 -19.46 7.92 -1.73
C SER A 54 -19.43 6.61 -2.53
N LEU A 55 -18.51 6.43 -3.48
CA LEU A 55 -18.31 5.16 -4.19
C LEU A 55 -17.15 4.34 -3.61
N VAL A 56 -16.36 4.89 -2.70
CA VAL A 56 -15.15 4.25 -2.16
C VAL A 56 -15.52 3.27 -1.05
N VAL A 57 -15.21 1.99 -1.24
CA VAL A 57 -15.55 0.94 -0.27
C VAL A 57 -14.43 0.80 0.75
N ASP A 58 -14.76 0.61 2.02
CA ASP A 58 -13.76 0.27 3.04
C ASP A 58 -13.07 -1.06 2.72
N GLY A 59 -11.77 -1.16 3.04
CA GLY A 59 -10.94 -2.29 2.63
C GLY A 59 -10.59 -2.29 1.13
N GLY A 60 -11.00 -1.26 0.38
CA GLY A 60 -10.81 -1.17 -1.06
C GLY A 60 -9.45 -0.67 -1.51
N THR A 61 -9.38 -0.35 -2.80
CA THR A 61 -8.20 0.20 -3.47
C THR A 61 -8.54 1.52 -4.11
N LEU A 62 -7.69 2.53 -3.91
CA LEU A 62 -7.91 3.89 -4.40
C LEU A 62 -6.81 4.33 -5.37
N GLN A 63 -7.22 4.97 -6.44
CA GLN A 63 -6.38 5.81 -7.30
C GLN A 63 -7.08 7.14 -7.53
N ILE A 64 -6.35 8.23 -7.33
CA ILE A 64 -6.78 9.60 -7.61
C ILE A 64 -5.64 10.35 -8.30
N GLY A 65 -6.00 11.31 -9.15
CA GLY A 65 -5.04 12.19 -9.85
C GLY A 65 -4.68 13.45 -9.05
N ILE A 66 -3.95 14.36 -9.70
CA ILE A 66 -3.58 15.68 -9.16
C ILE A 66 -4.71 16.71 -9.29
N GLY A 67 -4.48 17.87 -8.67
CA GLY A 67 -5.29 19.06 -8.86
C GLY A 67 -6.52 19.11 -7.95
N ALA A 68 -7.33 20.15 -8.14
CA ALA A 68 -8.45 20.48 -7.28
C ALA A 68 -9.43 19.31 -7.06
N LEU A 69 -9.67 18.49 -8.10
CA LEU A 69 -10.58 17.35 -7.98
C LEU A 69 -10.01 16.21 -7.12
N GLY A 70 -8.73 15.88 -7.29
CA GLY A 70 -8.05 14.89 -6.45
C GLY A 70 -8.03 15.30 -4.98
N ASP A 71 -7.75 16.58 -4.72
CA ASP A 71 -7.78 17.17 -3.37
C ASP A 71 -9.21 17.19 -2.80
N ALA A 72 -10.23 17.47 -3.62
CA ALA A 72 -11.63 17.40 -3.20
C ALA A 72 -12.05 16.00 -2.78
N ILE A 73 -11.64 14.96 -3.54
CA ILE A 73 -11.91 13.56 -3.21
C ILE A 73 -11.23 13.19 -1.89
N ALA A 74 -9.94 13.52 -1.74
CA ALA A 74 -9.19 13.25 -0.52
C ALA A 74 -9.85 13.92 0.69
N GLN A 75 -10.21 15.20 0.57
CA GLN A 75 -10.89 15.93 1.65
C GLN A 75 -12.28 15.33 1.97
N ALA A 76 -13.05 14.93 0.96
CA ALA A 76 -14.35 14.29 1.18
C ALA A 76 -14.22 12.95 1.92
N LEU A 77 -13.19 12.15 1.61
CA LEU A 77 -12.88 10.91 2.33
C LEU A 77 -12.46 11.18 3.79
N ILE A 78 -11.70 12.25 4.04
CA ILE A 78 -11.33 12.67 5.41
C ILE A 78 -12.57 13.10 6.19
N VAL A 79 -13.45 13.92 5.61
CA VAL A 79 -14.71 14.33 6.26
C VAL A 79 -15.61 13.13 6.50
N ARG A 80 -15.68 12.19 5.56
CA ARG A 80 -16.42 10.94 5.70
C ARG A 80 -15.95 10.11 6.89
N ASP A 81 -14.65 10.02 7.12
CA ASP A 81 -14.07 9.23 8.21
C ASP A 81 -14.11 9.96 9.56
N LYS A 82 -13.63 11.20 9.60
CA LYS A 82 -13.44 11.96 10.85
C LYS A 82 -14.68 12.71 11.32
N ASN A 83 -15.53 13.13 10.39
CA ASN A 83 -16.73 13.94 10.63
C ASN A 83 -17.97 13.31 9.99
N ASN A 84 -18.16 12.01 10.22
CA ASN A 84 -19.14 11.21 9.48
C ASN A 84 -20.59 11.73 9.55
N ALA A 85 -20.99 12.29 10.70
CA ALA A 85 -22.31 12.91 10.86
C ALA A 85 -22.51 14.11 9.90
N GLU A 86 -21.47 14.92 9.71
CA GLU A 86 -21.48 16.04 8.75
C GLU A 86 -21.54 15.50 7.32
N TYR A 87 -20.68 14.52 7.00
CA TYR A 87 -20.68 13.88 5.69
C TYR A 87 -22.07 13.35 5.31
N ARG A 88 -22.74 12.64 6.22
CA ARG A 88 -24.10 12.11 6.01
C ARG A 88 -25.11 13.22 5.76
N ARG A 89 -25.01 14.34 6.51
CA ARG A 89 -25.90 15.50 6.31
C ARG A 89 -25.70 16.13 4.92
N ILE A 90 -24.45 16.31 4.51
CA ILE A 90 -24.11 16.85 3.19
C ILE A 90 -24.61 15.91 2.09
N MET A 91 -24.38 14.60 2.22
CA MET A 91 -24.85 13.62 1.25
C MET A 91 -26.37 13.55 1.15
N ALA A 92 -27.09 13.69 2.26
CA ALA A 92 -28.56 13.78 2.24
C ALA A 92 -29.05 15.04 1.50
N ALA A 93 -28.36 16.17 1.65
CA ALA A 93 -28.69 17.40 0.91
C ALA A 93 -28.37 17.30 -0.58
N LEU A 94 -27.26 16.65 -0.95
CA LEU A 94 -26.84 16.47 -2.35
C LEU A 94 -27.63 15.36 -3.08
N CYS A 95 -28.22 14.43 -2.34
CA CYS A 95 -28.98 13.31 -2.90
C CYS A 95 -30.38 13.24 -2.27
N PRO A 96 -31.26 14.21 -2.53
CA PRO A 96 -32.58 14.29 -1.90
C PRO A 96 -33.51 13.12 -2.26
N HIS A 97 -33.23 12.42 -3.35
CA HIS A 97 -33.98 11.24 -3.81
C HIS A 97 -33.42 9.91 -3.28
N GLY A 98 -32.47 9.95 -2.34
CA GLY A 98 -31.87 8.77 -1.73
C GLY A 98 -30.40 8.56 -2.07
N ALA A 99 -29.72 7.80 -1.22
CA ALA A 99 -28.29 7.48 -1.30
C ALA A 99 -28.05 5.97 -1.47
N GLU A 100 -28.99 5.26 -2.11
CA GLU A 100 -28.85 3.83 -2.37
C GLU A 100 -27.56 3.53 -3.16
N GLY A 101 -26.86 2.48 -2.77
CA GLY A 101 -25.57 2.10 -3.36
C GLY A 101 -24.41 3.03 -3.02
N ARG A 102 -24.59 4.01 -2.13
CA ARG A 102 -23.53 4.91 -1.67
C ARG A 102 -22.98 4.51 -0.31
N GLU A 103 -21.69 4.69 -0.16
CA GLU A 103 -20.92 4.45 1.05
C GLU A 103 -20.99 5.66 1.98
N LEU A 104 -21.61 5.45 3.14
CA LEU A 104 -21.84 6.47 4.17
C LEU A 104 -21.14 6.20 5.51
N GLY A 105 -20.50 5.03 5.67
CA GLY A 105 -19.70 4.66 6.85
C GLY A 105 -18.26 5.15 6.75
N GLY A 106 -17.51 5.14 7.86
CA GLY A 106 -16.07 5.44 7.85
C GLY A 106 -15.24 4.30 7.26
N PHE A 107 -13.93 4.33 7.51
CA PHE A 107 -13.01 3.27 7.12
C PHE A 107 -12.53 2.52 8.36
N GLU A 108 -12.88 1.24 8.51
CA GLU A 108 -12.40 0.38 9.62
C GLU A 108 -11.15 -0.40 9.21
N GLN A 109 -11.16 -0.99 8.02
CA GLN A 109 -10.00 -1.66 7.43
C GLN A 109 -9.00 -0.66 6.86
N GLY A 110 -9.49 0.47 6.34
CA GLY A 110 -8.68 1.45 5.62
C GLY A 110 -8.53 1.11 4.14
N LEU A 111 -7.83 1.99 3.43
CA LEU A 111 -7.60 1.90 1.99
C LEU A 111 -6.16 1.51 1.69
N TYR A 112 -5.98 0.84 0.56
CA TYR A 112 -4.70 0.66 -0.11
C TYR A 112 -4.65 1.60 -1.31
N ALA A 113 -3.58 2.38 -1.46
CA ALA A 113 -3.40 3.26 -2.60
C ALA A 113 -2.58 2.55 -3.70
N CYS A 114 -3.15 2.44 -4.91
CA CYS A 114 -2.44 1.95 -6.07
C CYS A 114 -2.60 2.97 -7.19
N SER A 115 -1.69 3.95 -7.22
CA SER A 115 -1.85 5.14 -8.05
C SER A 115 -0.68 5.30 -9.00
N GLU A 116 -0.94 5.74 -10.23
CA GLU A 116 0.13 6.10 -11.17
C GLU A 116 1.05 7.16 -10.54
N MET A 117 0.42 8.17 -9.95
CA MET A 117 1.08 9.28 -9.30
C MET A 117 0.76 9.29 -7.81
N PHE A 118 1.78 9.41 -6.97
CA PHE A 118 1.64 9.71 -5.55
C PHE A 118 1.53 11.23 -5.38
N VAL A 119 0.31 11.67 -5.07
CA VAL A 119 -0.10 13.08 -5.02
C VAL A 119 -0.36 13.53 -3.59
N ASN A 120 -0.42 14.84 -3.37
CA ASN A 120 -0.65 15.43 -2.04
C ASN A 120 -1.92 14.91 -1.35
N GLY A 121 -3.03 14.79 -2.08
CA GLY A 121 -4.26 14.21 -1.54
C GLY A 121 -4.07 12.82 -0.91
N ILE A 122 -3.26 11.94 -1.53
CA ILE A 122 -2.98 10.61 -0.98
C ILE A 122 -2.11 10.72 0.28
N LEU A 123 -1.12 11.63 0.31
CA LEU A 123 -0.31 11.87 1.52
C LEU A 123 -1.21 12.31 2.68
N LYS A 124 -2.16 13.21 2.44
CA LYS A 124 -3.13 13.65 3.46
C LYS A 124 -4.06 12.52 3.91
N LEU A 125 -4.38 11.55 3.05
CA LEU A 125 -5.11 10.35 3.46
C LEU A 125 -4.27 9.39 4.30
N ILE A 126 -2.95 9.30 4.07
CA ILE A 126 -2.02 8.56 4.93
C ILE A 126 -1.95 9.22 6.30
N GLU A 127 -1.75 10.54 6.35
CA GLU A 127 -1.69 11.32 7.61
C GLU A 127 -3.00 11.24 8.41
N ALA A 128 -4.16 11.24 7.74
CA ALA A 128 -5.46 11.05 8.36
C ALA A 128 -5.69 9.59 8.85
N GLY A 129 -4.74 8.70 8.57
CA GLY A 129 -4.81 7.28 8.89
C GLY A 129 -5.79 6.49 8.03
N ILE A 130 -6.29 7.03 6.90
CA ILE A 130 -7.27 6.35 6.03
C ILE A 130 -6.58 5.38 5.08
N VAL A 131 -5.48 5.80 4.45
CA VAL A 131 -4.62 4.90 3.67
C VAL A 131 -3.70 4.18 4.63
N ARG A 132 -4.10 2.97 5.03
CA ARG A 132 -3.41 2.15 6.03
C ARG A 132 -3.53 0.64 5.80
N ARG A 133 -4.28 0.22 4.78
CA ARG A 133 -4.45 -1.20 4.46
C ARG A 133 -3.16 -1.71 3.82
N GLU A 134 -2.45 -2.56 4.56
CA GLU A 134 -1.21 -3.15 4.07
C GLU A 134 -1.49 -4.25 3.03
N VAL A 135 -0.69 -4.25 1.97
CA VAL A 135 -0.62 -5.31 0.97
C VAL A 135 0.79 -5.88 0.89
N PHE A 136 0.91 -7.16 0.58
CA PHE A 136 2.15 -7.92 0.57
C PHE A 136 2.50 -8.40 -0.83
N ASP A 137 3.78 -8.38 -1.18
CA ASP A 137 4.33 -8.79 -2.47
C ASP A 137 4.49 -10.32 -2.59
N ASP A 138 3.42 -11.05 -2.26
CA ASP A 138 3.28 -12.49 -2.48
C ASP A 138 1.81 -12.87 -2.58
N ALA A 139 1.41 -13.51 -3.66
CA ALA A 139 0.00 -13.76 -3.95
C ALA A 139 -0.66 -14.72 -2.96
N ALA A 140 0.08 -15.73 -2.47
CA ALA A 140 -0.46 -16.70 -1.52
C ALA A 140 -0.60 -16.06 -0.13
N LEU A 141 0.42 -15.34 0.34
CA LEU A 141 0.35 -14.59 1.60
C LEU A 141 -0.78 -13.55 1.57
N GLN A 142 -0.88 -12.77 0.49
CA GLN A 142 -1.95 -11.78 0.33
C GLN A 142 -3.33 -12.44 0.34
N GLY A 143 -3.48 -13.61 -0.28
CA GLY A 143 -4.71 -14.40 -0.25
C GLY A 143 -5.11 -14.77 1.18
N LEU A 144 -4.17 -15.31 1.97
CA LEU A 144 -4.41 -15.65 3.38
C LEU A 144 -4.78 -14.43 4.23
N VAL A 145 -4.17 -13.27 3.99
CA VAL A 145 -4.54 -12.01 4.66
C VAL A 145 -5.97 -11.61 4.31
N ASN A 146 -6.36 -11.67 3.04
CA ASN A 146 -7.72 -11.36 2.58
C ASN A 146 -8.78 -12.32 3.16
N GLU A 147 -8.41 -13.59 3.34
CA GLU A 147 -9.27 -14.62 3.95
C GLU A 147 -9.37 -14.51 5.48
N GLY A 148 -8.65 -13.57 6.11
CA GLY A 148 -8.63 -13.40 7.55
C GLY A 148 -7.85 -14.49 8.29
N ARG A 149 -7.01 -15.28 7.60
CA ARG A 149 -6.18 -16.34 8.18
C ARG A 149 -4.97 -15.80 8.95
N VAL A 150 -4.69 -14.50 8.84
CA VAL A 150 -3.68 -13.78 9.63
C VAL A 150 -4.31 -12.52 10.24
N PRO A 151 -5.22 -12.67 11.22
CA PRO A 151 -6.02 -11.58 11.75
C PRO A 151 -5.14 -10.48 12.35
N GLY A 152 -5.41 -9.23 11.97
CA GLY A 152 -4.60 -8.08 12.40
C GLY A 152 -3.13 -8.15 11.96
N LEU A 153 -2.78 -9.01 11.00
CA LEU A 153 -1.41 -9.30 10.56
C LEU A 153 -0.52 -9.89 11.67
N ALA A 154 -1.11 -10.41 12.76
CA ALA A 154 -0.39 -11.04 13.86
C ALA A 154 0.11 -12.44 13.44
N VAL A 155 1.39 -12.71 13.69
CA VAL A 155 2.02 -13.99 13.33
C VAL A 155 1.83 -15.02 14.44
N SER A 156 1.48 -16.24 14.07
CA SER A 156 1.34 -17.37 14.99
C SER A 156 1.70 -18.71 14.33
N ALA A 157 1.67 -19.80 15.10
CA ALA A 157 1.78 -21.16 14.56
C ALA A 157 0.71 -21.48 13.48
N ASP A 158 -0.45 -20.83 13.54
CA ASP A 158 -1.51 -20.99 12.52
C ASP A 158 -1.16 -20.29 11.21
N THR A 159 -0.37 -19.21 11.25
CA THR A 159 0.17 -18.57 10.03
C THR A 159 1.04 -19.54 9.25
N LEU A 160 1.91 -20.28 9.93
CA LEU A 160 2.75 -21.32 9.30
C LEU A 160 1.91 -22.46 8.74
N ALA A 161 0.90 -22.93 9.49
CA ALA A 161 -0.03 -23.95 9.00
C ALA A 161 -0.76 -23.49 7.74
N ALA A 162 -1.29 -22.26 7.74
CA ALA A 162 -2.00 -21.70 6.59
C ALA A 162 -1.10 -21.56 5.35
N LEU A 163 0.17 -21.20 5.53
CA LEU A 163 1.15 -21.12 4.42
C LEU A 163 1.49 -22.51 3.85
N ILE A 164 1.53 -23.54 4.69
CA ILE A 164 1.70 -24.95 4.24
C ILE A 164 0.45 -25.41 3.49
N ASP A 165 -0.75 -25.16 4.05
CA ASP A 165 -2.03 -25.54 3.44
C ASP A 165 -2.23 -24.86 2.07
N ALA A 166 -1.81 -23.61 1.94
CA ALA A 166 -1.80 -22.87 0.68
C ALA A 166 -0.70 -23.33 -0.30
N GLY A 167 0.16 -24.27 0.11
CA GLY A 167 1.29 -24.77 -0.68
C GLY A 167 2.39 -23.74 -0.91
N ARG A 168 2.41 -22.64 -0.14
CA ARG A 168 3.38 -21.57 -0.31
C ARG A 168 4.74 -21.92 0.25
N ILE A 169 4.78 -22.68 1.34
CA ILE A 169 6.01 -23.20 1.94
C ILE A 169 5.94 -24.72 2.05
N SER A 170 7.11 -25.35 2.06
CA SER A 170 7.24 -26.80 2.24
C SER A 170 6.88 -27.24 3.66
N SER A 171 6.37 -28.47 3.82
CA SER A 171 6.16 -29.10 5.15
C SER A 171 7.43 -29.23 5.98
N SER A 172 8.59 -29.30 5.33
CA SER A 172 9.90 -29.15 5.95
C SER A 172 10.65 -28.03 5.25
N LEU A 173 11.11 -27.03 6.00
CA LEU A 173 11.62 -25.80 5.39
C LEU A 173 12.87 -26.05 4.57
N LYS A 174 12.88 -25.47 3.37
CA LYS A 174 14.07 -25.28 2.55
C LYS A 174 14.65 -23.89 2.79
N ALA A 175 15.84 -23.63 2.26
CA ALA A 175 16.47 -22.32 2.34
C ALA A 175 15.57 -21.20 1.79
N ASP A 176 14.88 -21.45 0.66
CA ASP A 176 13.96 -20.47 0.06
C ASP A 176 12.72 -20.22 0.92
N ASP A 177 12.21 -21.26 1.61
CA ASP A 177 11.08 -21.12 2.54
C ASP A 177 11.50 -20.28 3.76
N LEU A 178 12.69 -20.55 4.31
CA LEU A 178 13.24 -19.77 5.42
C LEU A 178 13.43 -18.30 5.03
N ALA A 179 14.03 -18.03 3.86
CA ALA A 179 14.23 -16.68 3.36
C ALA A 179 12.90 -15.94 3.14
N PHE A 180 11.89 -16.62 2.59
CA PHE A 180 10.53 -16.08 2.45
C PHE A 180 9.90 -15.74 3.80
N LEU A 181 9.94 -16.67 4.76
CA LEU A 181 9.34 -16.48 6.08
C LEU A 181 10.04 -15.38 6.87
N GLN A 182 11.36 -15.22 6.73
CA GLN A 182 12.10 -14.13 7.35
C GLN A 182 11.84 -12.78 6.67
N ARG A 183 11.75 -12.76 5.33
CA ARG A 183 11.40 -11.54 4.55
C ARG A 183 10.08 -10.94 5.01
N PHE A 184 9.07 -11.77 5.25
CA PHE A 184 7.74 -11.32 5.68
C PHE A 184 7.55 -11.35 7.20
N GLY A 185 8.63 -11.51 7.98
CA GLY A 185 8.58 -11.45 9.45
C GLY A 185 7.77 -12.57 10.11
N VAL A 186 7.47 -13.65 9.39
CA VAL A 186 6.82 -14.84 9.97
C VAL A 186 7.79 -15.59 10.87
N LEU A 187 9.04 -15.73 10.42
CA LEU A 187 10.13 -16.23 11.25
C LEU A 187 11.10 -15.11 11.63
N SER A 188 11.61 -15.21 12.84
CA SER A 188 12.68 -14.36 13.35
C SER A 188 13.97 -14.57 12.55
N SER A 189 14.79 -13.52 12.44
CA SER A 189 16.15 -13.60 11.87
C SER A 189 17.08 -14.53 12.68
N LYS A 190 16.69 -14.89 13.91
CA LYS A 190 17.40 -15.86 14.75
C LYS A 190 17.25 -17.31 14.30
N VAL A 191 16.25 -17.62 13.47
CA VAL A 191 16.03 -18.98 12.97
C VAL A 191 17.03 -19.28 11.87
N GLN A 192 17.77 -20.38 12.01
CA GLN A 192 18.72 -20.85 11.02
C GLN A 192 18.40 -22.29 10.62
N LEU A 193 18.64 -22.63 9.36
CA LEU A 193 18.56 -24.00 8.87
C LEU A 193 19.97 -24.61 8.90
N ALA A 194 20.17 -25.62 9.75
CA ALA A 194 21.46 -26.30 9.85
C ALA A 194 21.70 -27.29 8.71
N GLN A 195 22.96 -27.73 8.57
CA GLN A 195 23.40 -28.63 7.50
C GLN A 195 22.72 -30.02 7.53
N ASP A 196 22.38 -30.50 8.72
CA ASP A 196 21.64 -31.76 8.91
C ASP A 196 20.11 -31.60 8.72
N GLY A 197 19.66 -30.40 8.34
CA GLY A 197 18.27 -30.09 8.03
C GLY A 197 17.42 -29.69 9.23
N ALA A 198 17.94 -29.67 10.45
CA ALA A 198 17.19 -29.21 11.63
C ALA A 198 17.21 -27.68 11.77
N LEU A 199 16.19 -27.13 12.41
CA LEU A 199 16.11 -25.70 12.73
C LEU A 199 16.92 -25.41 14.00
N ASP A 200 17.62 -24.29 14.00
CA ASP A 200 18.28 -23.73 15.17
C ASP A 200 17.66 -22.37 15.49
N VAL A 201 17.21 -22.21 16.74
CA VAL A 201 16.72 -20.94 17.27
C VAL A 201 17.60 -20.55 18.45
N ALA A 202 18.60 -19.71 18.18
CA ALA A 202 19.53 -19.19 19.18
C ALA A 202 20.17 -20.30 20.07
N GLY A 203 20.56 -21.42 19.45
CA GLY A 203 21.17 -22.59 20.09
C GLY A 203 20.19 -23.71 20.44
N THR A 204 18.88 -23.49 20.30
CA THR A 204 17.87 -24.53 20.52
C THR A 204 17.61 -25.29 19.23
N ARG A 205 17.91 -26.58 19.22
CA ARG A 205 17.68 -27.47 18.07
C ARG A 205 16.22 -27.92 18.05
N ILE A 206 15.56 -27.74 16.91
CA ILE A 206 14.15 -28.07 16.68
C ILE A 206 14.04 -28.86 15.38
N ASP A 207 13.14 -29.86 15.35
CA ASP A 207 12.80 -30.56 14.12
C ASP A 207 12.31 -29.55 13.05
N ASN A 208 12.62 -29.80 11.78
CA ASN A 208 12.23 -28.93 10.69
C ASN A 208 10.88 -29.33 10.06
N ARG A 209 10.17 -30.33 10.59
CA ARG A 209 8.86 -30.77 10.08
C ARG A 209 7.72 -29.88 10.58
N LEU A 210 7.58 -28.69 9.99
CA LEU A 210 6.52 -27.73 10.32
C LEU A 210 5.09 -28.20 10.02
N SER A 211 4.88 -29.30 9.29
CA SER A 211 3.55 -29.92 9.20
C SER A 211 3.05 -30.42 10.56
N ASP A 212 3.97 -30.77 11.47
CA ASP A 212 3.64 -31.21 12.83
C ASP A 212 3.27 -30.01 13.72
N PRO A 213 2.06 -29.96 14.29
CA PRO A 213 1.66 -28.91 15.22
C PRO A 213 2.59 -28.77 16.43
N ALA A 214 3.14 -29.86 16.95
CA ALA A 214 4.04 -29.82 18.10
C ALA A 214 5.33 -29.07 17.76
N VAL A 215 5.88 -29.29 16.56
CA VAL A 215 7.07 -28.59 16.07
C VAL A 215 6.81 -27.09 15.95
N ARG A 216 5.66 -26.68 15.40
CA ARG A 216 5.30 -25.24 15.29
C ARG A 216 5.16 -24.58 16.66
N ILE A 217 4.58 -25.28 17.64
CA ILE A 217 4.46 -24.79 19.03
C ILE A 217 5.84 -24.67 19.68
N THR A 218 6.72 -25.66 19.52
CA THR A 218 8.09 -25.60 20.04
C THR A 218 8.86 -24.45 19.41
N LEU A 219 8.74 -24.24 18.09
CA LEU A 219 9.35 -23.12 17.37
C LEU A 219 8.86 -21.77 17.91
N GLN A 220 7.56 -21.64 18.16
CA GLN A 220 6.98 -20.44 18.77
C GLN A 220 7.51 -20.20 20.18
N ASN A 221 7.53 -21.22 21.04
CA ASN A 221 8.01 -21.11 22.43
C ASN A 221 9.50 -20.81 22.52
N ALA A 222 10.30 -21.26 21.54
CA ALA A 222 11.71 -20.92 21.43
C ALA A 222 11.96 -19.49 20.92
N GLY A 223 10.93 -18.71 20.61
CA GLY A 223 11.05 -17.36 20.05
C GLY A 223 11.44 -17.34 18.57
N GLY A 224 11.13 -18.41 17.84
CA GLY A 224 11.40 -18.54 16.41
C GLY A 224 10.42 -17.79 15.52
N LEU A 225 9.21 -17.48 16.00
CA LEU A 225 8.23 -16.68 15.24
C LEU A 225 8.46 -15.17 15.43
N GLY A 226 8.10 -14.39 14.41
CA GLY A 226 7.89 -12.95 14.57
C GLY A 226 6.57 -12.62 15.26
N THR A 227 6.33 -11.34 15.53
CA THR A 227 5.11 -10.86 16.22
C THR A 227 4.03 -10.37 15.24
N ARG A 228 4.44 -9.83 14.10
CA ARG A 228 3.59 -9.27 13.05
C ARG A 228 4.25 -9.48 11.69
N LEU A 229 3.47 -9.65 10.63
CA LEU A 229 3.98 -9.64 9.28
C LEU A 229 4.75 -8.33 8.99
N ALA A 230 5.85 -8.47 8.26
CA ALA A 230 6.72 -7.39 7.81
C ALA A 230 6.62 -7.21 6.29
N GLY A 231 7.11 -6.07 5.79
CA GLY A 231 7.17 -5.79 4.34
C GLY A 231 5.82 -5.47 3.68
N GLY A 232 4.75 -5.32 4.45
CA GLY A 232 3.47 -4.82 3.95
C GLY A 232 3.56 -3.32 3.64
N VAL A 233 3.01 -2.91 2.48
CA VAL A 233 3.00 -1.52 2.01
C VAL A 233 1.56 -1.02 1.86
N VAL A 234 1.33 0.28 2.02
CA VAL A 234 0.00 0.90 1.92
C VAL A 234 -0.17 1.71 0.64
N LEU A 235 0.93 1.97 -0.06
CA LEU A 235 0.94 2.70 -1.33
C LEU A 235 1.91 2.04 -2.32
N HIS A 236 1.42 1.76 -3.52
CA HIS A 236 2.27 1.64 -4.70
C HIS A 236 2.07 2.85 -5.62
N GLY A 237 3.19 3.48 -6.01
CA GLY A 237 3.24 4.67 -6.86
C GLY A 237 4.22 4.50 -8.02
N GLY A 238 3.94 5.07 -9.19
CA GLY A 238 4.88 5.08 -10.32
C GLY A 238 5.87 6.25 -10.25
N PHE A 239 5.36 7.44 -9.93
CA PHE A 239 6.14 8.65 -9.66
C PHE A 239 5.39 9.52 -8.65
N PHE A 240 6.01 10.57 -8.14
CA PHE A 240 5.36 11.51 -7.21
C PHE A 240 5.56 12.95 -7.65
N LEU A 241 4.55 13.78 -7.39
CA LEU A 241 4.56 15.20 -7.70
C LEU A 241 3.67 15.92 -6.68
N GLY A 242 4.18 17.00 -6.10
CA GLY A 242 3.43 17.74 -5.10
C GLY A 242 4.01 19.12 -4.81
N PRO A 243 3.32 19.91 -3.97
CA PRO A 243 3.81 21.19 -3.47
C PRO A 243 5.10 21.03 -2.64
N THR A 244 5.77 22.14 -2.32
CA THR A 244 7.05 22.11 -1.59
C THR A 244 6.96 21.38 -0.25
N ASP A 245 5.85 21.56 0.48
CA ASP A 245 5.57 20.90 1.75
C ASP A 245 5.40 19.39 1.58
N PHE A 246 4.85 18.90 0.46
CA PHE A 246 4.78 17.46 0.17
C PHE A 246 6.18 16.82 0.19
N TYR A 247 7.15 17.41 -0.50
CA TYR A 247 8.52 16.88 -0.52
C TYR A 247 9.20 16.97 0.85
N GLU A 248 8.92 18.03 1.61
CA GLU A 248 9.41 18.17 2.98
C GLU A 248 8.87 17.09 3.91
N HIS A 249 7.56 16.80 3.82
CA HIS A 249 6.96 15.71 4.59
C HIS A 249 7.60 14.36 4.27
N LEU A 250 7.87 14.07 2.99
CA LEU A 250 8.54 12.82 2.61
C LEU A 250 9.97 12.73 3.15
N ARG A 251 10.74 13.83 3.12
CA ARG A 251 12.11 13.86 3.69
C ARG A 251 12.14 13.66 5.20
N ASN A 252 11.12 14.18 5.90
CA ASN A 252 11.03 14.12 7.36
C ASN A 252 10.23 12.91 7.87
N MET A 253 9.70 12.08 6.96
CA MET A 253 8.91 10.91 7.32
C MET A 253 9.77 9.87 8.04
N PRO A 254 9.32 9.31 9.18
CA PRO A 254 10.05 8.25 9.86
C PRO A 254 10.31 7.04 8.94
N PRO A 255 11.48 6.38 9.02
CA PRO A 255 11.84 5.30 8.11
C PRO A 255 10.81 4.17 8.04
N GLU A 256 10.19 3.81 9.17
CA GLU A 256 9.16 2.77 9.24
C GLU A 256 7.87 3.14 8.51
N ALA A 257 7.49 4.41 8.52
CA ALA A 257 6.33 4.93 7.79
C ALA A 257 6.64 5.05 6.30
N LEU A 258 7.84 5.55 5.96
CA LEU A 258 8.30 5.69 4.59
C LEU A 258 8.47 4.33 3.90
N ALA A 259 8.86 3.29 4.63
CA ALA A 259 8.91 1.91 4.15
C ALA A 259 7.53 1.35 3.74
N LYS A 260 6.42 1.97 4.18
CA LYS A 260 5.06 1.61 3.73
C LYS A 260 4.71 2.18 2.36
N ILE A 261 5.57 3.02 1.79
CA ILE A 261 5.39 3.63 0.48
C ILE A 261 6.37 2.96 -0.50
N ASP A 262 5.84 2.29 -1.52
CA ASP A 262 6.64 1.65 -2.54
C ASP A 262 6.51 2.40 -3.87
N MET A 263 7.55 3.15 -4.22
CA MET A 263 7.68 3.74 -5.54
C MET A 263 8.28 2.69 -6.48
N THR A 264 7.50 2.24 -7.45
CA THR A 264 7.84 1.10 -8.31
C THR A 264 7.63 1.44 -9.78
N ARG A 265 7.91 0.48 -10.66
CA ARG A 265 7.80 0.66 -12.12
C ARG A 265 6.35 0.91 -12.54
N ILE A 266 6.19 1.74 -13.57
CA ILE A 266 4.88 2.11 -14.11
C ILE A 266 4.12 0.90 -14.69
N ASP A 267 4.84 -0.12 -15.17
CA ASP A 267 4.26 -1.35 -15.72
C ASP A 267 3.50 -2.15 -14.65
N PHE A 268 3.99 -2.18 -13.41
CA PHE A 268 3.30 -2.80 -12.30
C PHE A 268 1.97 -2.08 -12.03
N ILE A 269 1.96 -0.74 -12.05
CA ILE A 269 0.76 0.05 -11.76
C ILE A 269 -0.26 -0.05 -12.89
N ASN A 270 0.13 0.27 -14.12
CA ASN A 270 -0.76 0.57 -15.23
C ASN A 270 -1.11 -0.65 -16.11
N GLN A 271 -0.30 -1.72 -16.11
CA GLN A 271 -0.62 -2.89 -16.92
C GLN A 271 -1.57 -3.84 -16.18
N LEU A 272 -2.61 -4.28 -16.89
CA LEU A 272 -3.49 -5.36 -16.43
C LEU A 272 -2.80 -6.74 -16.54
N GLN A 273 -1.87 -6.88 -17.49
CA GLN A 273 -1.10 -8.09 -17.71
C GLN A 273 0.09 -8.18 -16.74
N GLY A 274 0.56 -9.41 -16.51
CA GLY A 274 1.65 -9.69 -15.59
C GLY A 274 1.23 -9.66 -14.12
N GLN A 275 1.64 -10.68 -13.36
CA GLN A 275 1.35 -10.81 -11.92
C GLN A 275 -0.15 -10.69 -11.56
N SER A 276 -1.04 -11.11 -12.46
CA SER A 276 -2.48 -10.85 -12.33
C SER A 276 -3.07 -11.42 -11.04
N ARG A 277 -2.58 -12.56 -10.53
CA ARG A 277 -3.02 -13.12 -9.24
C ARG A 277 -2.72 -12.19 -8.07
N LEU A 278 -1.50 -11.65 -8.01
CA LEU A 278 -1.09 -10.70 -6.97
C LEU A 278 -1.89 -9.41 -7.08
N LYS A 279 -1.95 -8.82 -8.29
CA LYS A 279 -2.69 -7.57 -8.52
C LYS A 279 -4.16 -7.70 -8.15
N GLN A 280 -4.82 -8.82 -8.50
CA GLN A 280 -6.21 -9.07 -8.11
C GLN A 280 -6.38 -9.23 -6.60
N ALA A 281 -5.48 -9.96 -5.94
CA ALA A 281 -5.53 -10.14 -4.49
C ALA A 281 -5.29 -8.82 -3.74
N GLN A 282 -4.40 -7.96 -4.21
CA GLN A 282 -4.14 -6.67 -3.58
C GLN A 282 -5.24 -5.64 -3.89
N ARG A 283 -5.72 -5.59 -5.15
CA ARG A 283 -6.58 -4.53 -5.69
C ARG A 283 -8.07 -4.84 -5.58
N THR A 284 -8.52 -5.19 -4.38
CA THR A 284 -9.94 -5.43 -4.08
C THR A 284 -10.74 -4.12 -4.16
N GLN A 285 -12.01 -4.22 -4.60
CA GLN A 285 -12.97 -3.10 -4.64
C GLN A 285 -12.39 -1.80 -5.23
N GLY A 286 -11.62 -1.90 -6.32
CA GLY A 286 -10.88 -0.77 -6.88
C GLY A 286 -11.78 0.39 -7.32
N ARG A 287 -11.37 1.61 -6.99
CA ARG A 287 -11.94 2.87 -7.49
C ARG A 287 -10.81 3.71 -8.09
N PHE A 288 -10.83 3.83 -9.41
CA PHE A 288 -9.84 4.56 -10.19
C PHE A 288 -10.49 5.82 -10.73
N MET A 289 -10.14 6.96 -10.14
CA MET A 289 -10.80 8.24 -10.40
C MET A 289 -9.94 9.09 -11.31
N ASN A 290 -10.47 9.33 -12.51
CA ASN A 290 -9.81 10.11 -13.54
C ASN A 290 -10.70 11.27 -13.97
N THR A 291 -10.05 12.37 -14.36
CA THR A 291 -10.74 13.54 -14.91
C THR A 291 -10.80 13.40 -16.42
N THR A 292 -11.87 13.90 -17.03
CA THR A 292 -12.01 13.99 -18.48
C THR A 292 -12.51 15.37 -18.87
N MET A 293 -12.20 15.81 -20.09
CA MET A 293 -12.58 17.14 -20.57
C MET A 293 -14.00 17.14 -21.11
N MET A 294 -14.40 16.07 -21.80
CA MET A 294 -15.73 15.92 -22.38
C MET A 294 -16.22 14.48 -22.28
N VAL A 295 -17.53 14.31 -22.13
CA VAL A 295 -18.21 13.03 -22.24
C VAL A 295 -19.31 13.17 -23.29
N THR A 296 -19.32 12.26 -24.27
CA THR A 296 -20.36 12.22 -25.31
C THR A 296 -21.66 11.65 -24.77
N LEU A 297 -22.79 11.89 -25.44
CA LEU A 297 -24.09 11.31 -25.06
C LEU A 297 -24.11 9.77 -25.09
N LEU A 298 -23.17 9.14 -25.82
CA LEU A 298 -22.99 7.69 -25.86
C LEU A 298 -22.02 7.16 -24.79
N GLY A 299 -21.47 8.02 -23.94
CA GLY A 299 -20.62 7.64 -22.81
C GLY A 299 -19.11 7.58 -23.10
N ALA A 300 -18.67 7.94 -24.31
CA ALA A 300 -17.23 8.04 -24.59
C ALA A 300 -16.63 9.27 -23.89
N ALA A 301 -15.45 9.11 -23.27
CA ALA A 301 -14.70 10.15 -22.56
C ALA A 301 -13.51 10.62 -23.41
N VAL A 302 -13.28 11.93 -23.47
CA VAL A 302 -12.19 12.57 -24.23
C VAL A 302 -11.27 13.33 -23.29
N SER A 303 -10.00 12.94 -23.24
CA SER A 303 -9.04 13.43 -22.24
C SER A 303 -7.67 13.83 -22.80
N ASP A 304 -7.40 13.61 -24.08
CA ASP A 304 -6.14 13.91 -24.76
C ASP A 304 -6.34 14.93 -25.90
N GLY A 305 -6.63 16.18 -25.53
CA GLY A 305 -6.74 17.31 -26.46
C GLY A 305 -8.17 17.67 -26.87
N LEU A 306 -8.32 18.90 -27.37
CA LEU A 306 -9.53 19.45 -27.98
C LEU A 306 -9.27 19.75 -29.46
#